data_AF-A0A3L7TPJ5-F1
#
_entry.id   AF-A0A3L7TPJ5-F1
#
_cell.length_a   1.000
_cell.length_b   1.000
_cell.length_c   1.000
_cell.angle_alpha   90.00
_cell.angle_beta   90.00
_cell.angle_gamma   90.00
#
_symmetry.space_group_name_H-M   'P 1'
#
loop_
_entity.id
_entity.type
_entity.pdbx_description
1 polymer ?
#
loop_
_entity_poly.entity_id
_entity_poly.type
_entity_poly.pdbx_seq_one_letter_code
_entity_poly.pdbx_strand_id
1 'polypeptide(L)'
;MQLQGFTELTMAESDGWNITKAEWDSLAPKFRNKWFIYCAMMFEMLFVVALCAAWYFIKVPISSDFLLWVALVVFLIAVGRWAWKRRTDSRWTQFHPIVWESRGCACPWCKTRVDMTPCERHGFSAKEQPQLLAYWEALATVDTAASALSSVELVRLAESLRPAASIGSRLWRGAIGPYRRASMHVVTVSNDPNATTMMRVRASVPYWLFHVMYFASIAAVVSAIFGRSILLSMLSGCWWMLPMMLVAVFLGPMARPGRLRCKKCEQQCADLKPKLCLECGSDLTKPGAVARMDRATNRRRSLVLLIIPLMMLIPMTGGFGLAKQLPLSTQLWWSSWTGPSYGFFQSLNVATLSPAEAASAAELLIAQAAPDGPRPVFDFAFLVNALASGKVPESTREAAARAIVLAELEVSTEDGVTTATVSPEFGALILGRDATPRFVFGGISVDGAAWSASSELSLMNHDLDSFYRALKPAERQLSLLPESQLRYETAFTLTPGMHEIRARGWIVLWGEAWKRFVPTFDVDGKLISSPTMSGVYEIQLHETVTIQ
;
A
#
# COMPACT_ATOMS: atom_id res chain seq x y z
N MET A 1 -62.18 61.09 -4.25
CA MET A 1 -61.09 61.44 -5.18
C MET A 1 -59.79 60.97 -4.54
N GLN A 2 -58.90 60.35 -5.32
CA GLN A 2 -57.61 59.73 -4.96
C GLN A 2 -57.61 58.30 -4.42
N LEU A 3 -57.74 57.35 -5.35
CA LEU A 3 -57.09 56.04 -5.33
C LEU A 3 -55.68 56.20 -5.93
N GLN A 4 -54.66 56.29 -5.09
CA GLN A 4 -53.26 56.09 -5.48
C GLN A 4 -52.60 55.29 -4.34
N GLY A 5 -52.25 54.04 -4.59
CA GLY A 5 -51.54 53.22 -3.60
C GLY A 5 -51.75 51.71 -3.68
N PHE A 6 -52.14 51.14 -4.82
CA PHE A 6 -52.32 49.68 -4.93
C PHE A 6 -51.90 49.10 -6.29
N THR A 7 -50.86 49.67 -6.91
CA THR A 7 -50.33 49.20 -8.21
C THR A 7 -48.79 49.18 -8.25
N GLU A 8 -48.14 48.82 -7.14
CA GLU A 8 -46.68 48.60 -7.10
C GLU A 8 -46.25 47.30 -6.39
N LEU A 9 -47.18 46.35 -6.14
CA LEU A 9 -46.87 45.09 -5.44
C LEU A 9 -47.20 43.82 -6.24
N THR A 10 -47.25 43.89 -7.56
CA THR A 10 -47.48 42.72 -8.45
C THR A 10 -46.36 42.50 -9.47
N MET A 11 -45.11 42.77 -9.08
CA MET A 11 -43.91 42.34 -9.83
C MET A 11 -42.86 41.64 -8.94
N ALA A 12 -43.28 40.99 -7.87
CA ALA A 12 -42.44 40.08 -7.11
C ALA A 12 -42.90 38.63 -7.29
N GLU A 13 -41.94 37.72 -7.47
CA GLU A 13 -42.06 36.28 -7.25
C GLU A 13 -42.53 35.38 -8.42
N SER A 14 -41.88 35.49 -9.58
CA SER A 14 -41.42 34.27 -10.29
C SER A 14 -39.90 34.31 -10.47
N ASP A 15 -39.18 34.53 -9.36
CA ASP A 15 -37.74 34.30 -9.30
C ASP A 15 -37.50 32.85 -9.72
N GLY A 16 -36.90 32.64 -10.89
CA GLY A 16 -36.81 31.35 -11.61
C GLY A 16 -36.23 30.15 -10.85
N TRP A 17 -35.89 30.31 -9.57
CA TRP A 17 -35.52 29.27 -8.63
C TRP A 17 -36.69 28.36 -8.23
N ASN A 18 -36.46 27.06 -8.23
CA ASN A 18 -37.36 26.02 -7.68
C ASN A 18 -37.11 25.75 -6.18
N ILE A 19 -36.21 26.50 -5.56
CA ILE A 19 -35.81 26.40 -4.16
C ILE A 19 -36.10 27.71 -3.42
N THR A 20 -36.20 27.64 -2.10
CA THR A 20 -36.29 28.82 -1.23
C THR A 20 -34.92 29.43 -0.94
N LYS A 21 -34.90 30.73 -0.62
CA LYS A 21 -33.69 31.41 -0.13
C LYS A 21 -33.15 30.76 1.14
N ALA A 22 -34.04 30.30 2.02
CA ALA A 22 -33.70 29.56 3.23
C ALA A 22 -32.95 28.24 2.95
N GLU A 23 -33.34 27.50 1.90
CA GLU A 23 -32.63 26.31 1.42
C GLU A 23 -31.23 26.68 0.91
N TRP A 24 -31.12 27.71 0.08
CA TRP A 24 -29.84 28.19 -0.47
C TRP A 24 -28.88 28.66 0.62
N ASP A 25 -29.35 29.47 1.58
CA ASP A 25 -28.53 30.01 2.66
C ASP A 25 -28.13 28.91 3.67
N SER A 26 -28.86 27.80 3.72
CA SER A 26 -28.47 26.62 4.51
C SER A 26 -27.20 25.92 3.98
N LEU A 27 -26.77 26.20 2.73
CA LEU A 27 -25.55 25.64 2.15
C LEU A 27 -24.28 26.21 2.77
N ALA A 28 -24.25 27.51 3.06
CA ALA A 28 -23.07 28.22 3.55
C ALA A 28 -22.47 27.55 4.82
N PRO A 29 -23.25 27.23 5.87
CA PRO A 29 -22.73 26.50 7.04
C PRO A 29 -22.44 25.01 6.75
N LYS A 30 -23.17 24.37 5.82
CA LYS A 30 -22.93 22.95 5.45
C LYS A 30 -21.60 22.74 4.72
N PHE A 31 -21.18 23.69 3.87
CA PHE A 31 -19.84 23.67 3.26
C PHE A 31 -18.73 23.81 4.32
N ARG A 32 -18.94 24.63 5.35
CA ARG A 32 -18.03 24.79 6.49
C ARG A 32 -17.92 23.52 7.36
N ASN A 33 -18.99 22.72 7.47
CA ASN A 33 -19.06 21.49 8.27
C ASN A 33 -18.55 20.21 7.60
N LYS A 34 -18.39 20.18 6.26
CA LYS A 34 -17.72 19.04 5.58
C LYS A 34 -16.30 18.81 6.12
N TRP A 35 -15.69 19.83 6.71
CA TRP A 35 -14.42 19.75 7.43
C TRP A 35 -14.42 18.66 8.51
N PHE A 36 -15.42 18.56 9.39
CA PHE A 36 -15.40 17.58 10.48
C PHE A 36 -15.31 16.12 9.98
N ILE A 37 -16.02 15.82 8.89
CA ILE A 37 -15.99 14.49 8.24
C ILE A 37 -14.62 14.23 7.60
N TYR A 38 -14.00 15.24 7.00
CA TYR A 38 -12.66 15.10 6.43
C TYR A 38 -11.54 15.06 7.48
N CYS A 39 -11.64 15.74 8.65
CA CYS A 39 -10.69 15.49 9.75
C CYS A 39 -10.91 14.11 10.36
N ALA A 40 -12.16 13.64 10.48
CA ALA A 40 -12.44 12.30 10.96
C ALA A 40 -11.82 11.23 10.04
N MET A 41 -12.00 11.35 8.71
CA MET A 41 -11.36 10.43 7.74
C MET A 41 -9.83 10.55 7.74
N MET A 42 -9.27 11.75 7.94
CA MET A 42 -7.82 11.91 8.08
C MET A 42 -7.30 11.31 9.39
N PHE A 43 -8.03 11.51 10.49
CA PHE A 43 -7.69 10.92 11.79
C PHE A 43 -7.78 9.40 11.72
N GLU A 44 -8.78 8.84 11.04
CA GLU A 44 -8.85 7.40 10.74
C GLU A 44 -7.67 6.93 9.89
N MET A 45 -7.30 7.64 8.81
CA MET A 45 -6.10 7.28 8.02
C MET A 45 -4.83 7.37 8.87
N LEU A 46 -4.69 8.39 9.72
CA LEU A 46 -3.55 8.56 10.62
C LEU A 46 -3.51 7.49 11.70
N PHE A 47 -4.66 7.09 12.21
CA PHE A 47 -4.79 6.01 13.17
C PHE A 47 -4.45 4.66 12.51
N VAL A 48 -4.89 4.42 11.27
CA VAL A 48 -4.51 3.23 10.49
C VAL A 48 -3.02 3.23 10.17
N VAL A 49 -2.44 4.36 9.75
CA VAL A 49 -0.99 4.49 9.52
C VAL A 49 -0.21 4.29 10.81
N ALA A 50 -0.69 4.83 11.94
CA ALA A 50 -0.08 4.65 13.25
C ALA A 50 -0.20 3.20 13.76
N LEU A 51 -1.31 2.51 13.47
CA LEU A 51 -1.49 1.09 13.77
C LEU A 51 -0.64 0.20 12.86
N CYS A 52 -0.50 0.55 11.58
CA CYS A 52 0.42 -0.13 10.66
C CYS A 52 1.86 0.08 11.09
N ALA A 53 2.21 1.30 11.53
CA ALA A 53 3.48 1.59 12.15
C ALA A 53 3.66 0.78 13.45
N ALA A 54 2.68 0.75 14.36
CA ALA A 54 2.69 -0.06 15.60
C ALA A 54 2.85 -1.55 15.35
N TRP A 55 2.19 -2.10 14.34
CA TRP A 55 2.35 -3.48 13.90
C TRP A 55 3.74 -3.74 13.31
N TYR A 56 4.28 -2.77 12.57
CA TYR A 56 5.62 -2.82 11.98
C TYR A 56 6.73 -2.63 13.04
N PHE A 57 6.49 -1.83 14.10
CA PHE A 57 7.38 -1.63 15.26
C PHE A 57 7.65 -2.93 16.03
N ILE A 58 6.77 -3.93 15.92
CA ILE A 58 6.98 -5.26 16.51
C ILE A 58 7.96 -6.11 15.66
N LYS A 59 8.27 -5.70 14.41
CA LYS A 59 8.91 -6.57 13.40
C LYS A 59 10.22 -6.07 12.80
N VAL A 60 10.49 -4.76 12.74
CA VAL A 60 11.69 -4.22 12.08
C VAL A 60 12.23 -3.00 12.84
N PRO A 61 13.55 -2.87 13.05
CA PRO A 61 14.15 -1.67 13.61
C PRO A 61 14.19 -0.58 12.52
N ILE A 62 13.23 0.35 12.53
CA ILE A 62 13.26 1.52 11.64
C ILE A 62 14.08 2.63 12.29
N SER A 63 14.87 3.36 11.48
CA SER A 63 15.49 4.60 11.90
C SER A 63 14.45 5.65 12.27
N SER A 64 14.74 6.46 13.29
CA SER A 64 13.93 7.65 13.67
C SER A 64 13.58 8.55 12.50
N ASP A 65 14.38 8.53 11.43
CA ASP A 65 14.27 9.38 10.26
C ASP A 65 13.03 9.06 9.43
N PHE A 66 12.69 7.78 9.26
CA PHE A 66 11.47 7.41 8.50
C PHE A 66 10.19 7.89 9.20
N LEU A 67 10.16 7.86 10.53
CA LEU A 67 9.03 8.38 11.30
C LEU A 67 8.90 9.90 11.18
N LEU A 68 10.04 10.60 11.17
CA LEU A 68 10.12 12.03 10.87
C LEU A 68 9.60 12.33 9.46
N TRP A 69 9.93 11.51 8.46
CA TRP A 69 9.40 11.64 7.10
C TRP A 69 7.88 11.43 7.04
N VAL A 70 7.35 10.40 7.68
CA VAL A 70 5.90 10.16 7.75
C VAL A 70 5.20 11.32 8.45
N ALA A 71 5.71 11.77 9.60
CA ALA A 71 5.17 12.92 10.33
C ALA A 71 5.21 14.20 9.50
N LEU A 72 6.30 14.43 8.75
CA LEU A 72 6.45 15.57 7.86
C LEU A 72 5.46 15.53 6.70
N VAL A 73 5.29 14.39 6.02
CA VAL A 73 4.31 14.22 4.94
C VAL A 73 2.90 14.50 5.44
N VAL A 74 2.56 13.96 6.62
CA VAL A 74 1.28 14.22 7.29
C VAL A 74 1.10 15.71 7.59
N PHE A 75 2.13 16.35 8.14
CA PHE A 75 2.12 17.77 8.46
C PHE A 75 1.91 18.63 7.20
N LEU A 76 2.63 18.33 6.12
CA LEU A 76 2.50 19.03 4.84
C LEU A 76 1.10 18.87 4.23
N ILE A 77 0.52 17.66 4.29
CA ILE A 77 -0.86 17.43 3.86
C ILE A 77 -1.84 18.24 4.72
N ALA A 78 -1.68 18.24 6.04
CA ALA A 78 -2.54 18.98 6.95
C ALA A 78 -2.47 20.51 6.70
N VAL A 79 -1.26 21.06 6.60
CA VAL A 79 -1.01 22.48 6.32
C VAL A 79 -1.53 22.88 4.93
N GLY A 80 -1.22 22.08 3.90
CA GLY A 80 -1.70 22.32 2.54
C GLY A 80 -3.22 22.33 2.45
N ARG A 81 -3.89 21.40 3.15
CA ARG A 81 -5.36 21.36 3.20
C ARG A 81 -5.96 22.50 4.03
N TRP A 82 -5.33 22.90 5.14
CA TRP A 82 -5.75 24.07 5.91
C TRP A 82 -5.64 25.36 5.08
N ALA A 83 -4.52 25.55 4.38
CA ALA A 83 -4.30 26.69 3.50
C ALA A 83 -5.31 26.71 2.34
N TRP A 84 -5.54 25.55 1.72
CA TRP A 84 -6.58 25.39 0.68
C TRP A 84 -7.95 25.77 1.21
N LYS A 85 -8.36 25.23 2.38
CA LYS A 85 -9.65 25.53 3.02
C LYS A 85 -9.82 27.01 3.29
N ARG A 86 -8.84 27.65 3.94
CA ARG A 86 -8.91 29.08 4.27
C ARG A 86 -9.15 29.92 3.00
N ARG A 87 -8.52 29.52 1.90
CA ARG A 87 -8.66 30.18 0.59
C ARG A 87 -10.03 29.89 -0.06
N THR A 88 -10.52 28.66 0.00
CA THR A 88 -11.80 28.28 -0.63
C THR A 88 -13.01 28.75 0.15
N ASP A 89 -12.97 28.71 1.48
CA ASP A 89 -14.08 29.14 2.34
C ASP A 89 -14.30 30.64 2.16
N SER A 90 -13.23 31.44 2.23
CA SER A 90 -13.30 32.88 2.02
C SER A 90 -13.87 33.23 0.64
N ARG A 91 -13.41 32.55 -0.43
CA ARG A 91 -13.93 32.73 -1.79
C ARG A 91 -15.39 32.30 -1.92
N TRP A 92 -15.79 31.20 -1.28
CA TRP A 92 -17.16 30.71 -1.33
C TRP A 92 -18.11 31.64 -0.58
N THR A 93 -17.72 32.16 0.58
CA THR A 93 -18.54 33.12 1.35
C THR A 93 -18.82 34.38 0.54
N GLN A 94 -17.86 34.86 -0.24
CA GLN A 94 -18.05 36.02 -1.13
C GLN A 94 -18.88 35.68 -2.38
N PHE A 95 -18.75 34.47 -2.91
CA PHE A 95 -19.41 34.06 -4.15
C PHE A 95 -20.84 33.53 -3.96
N HIS A 96 -21.14 32.91 -2.81
CA HIS A 96 -22.44 32.35 -2.49
C HIS A 96 -23.62 33.34 -2.63
N PRO A 97 -23.56 34.60 -2.16
CA PRO A 97 -24.65 35.55 -2.39
C PRO A 97 -24.79 35.92 -3.88
N ILE A 98 -23.67 36.05 -4.59
CA ILE A 98 -23.64 36.44 -6.02
C ILE A 98 -24.45 35.47 -6.87
N VAL A 99 -24.36 34.15 -6.62
CA VAL A 99 -25.12 33.15 -7.38
C VAL A 99 -26.63 33.37 -7.26
N TRP A 100 -27.10 33.71 -6.07
CA TRP A 100 -28.52 33.96 -5.81
C TRP A 100 -28.98 35.23 -6.51
N GLU A 101 -28.22 36.32 -6.35
CA GLU A 101 -28.49 37.63 -6.94
C GLU A 101 -28.47 37.58 -8.47
N SER A 102 -27.55 36.82 -9.06
CA SER A 102 -27.45 36.63 -10.51
C SER A 102 -28.42 35.58 -11.05
N ARG A 103 -29.42 35.13 -10.27
CA ARG A 103 -30.41 34.10 -10.67
C ARG A 103 -29.76 32.85 -11.28
N GLY A 104 -28.67 32.37 -10.67
CA GLY A 104 -27.94 31.19 -11.11
C GLY A 104 -26.92 31.42 -12.22
N CYS A 105 -26.88 32.60 -12.86
CA CYS A 105 -25.91 32.98 -13.89
C CYS A 105 -24.50 33.20 -13.32
N ALA A 106 -23.89 32.15 -12.80
CA ALA A 106 -22.55 32.19 -12.24
C ALA A 106 -21.77 30.92 -12.54
N CYS A 107 -20.53 31.06 -12.99
CA CYS A 107 -19.68 29.94 -13.38
C CYS A 107 -19.24 29.12 -12.14
N PRO A 108 -19.54 27.81 -12.07
CA PRO A 108 -19.19 26.98 -10.92
C PRO A 108 -17.69 26.81 -10.66
N TRP A 109 -16.87 26.95 -11.69
CA TRP A 109 -15.42 26.73 -11.61
C TRP A 109 -14.63 28.03 -11.45
N CYS A 110 -14.96 29.06 -12.21
CA CYS A 110 -14.30 30.37 -12.12
C CYS A 110 -14.78 31.21 -10.94
N LYS A 111 -15.96 30.89 -10.38
CA LYS A 111 -16.58 31.66 -9.30
C LYS A 111 -16.79 33.14 -9.68
N THR A 112 -17.29 33.36 -10.88
CA THR A 112 -17.60 34.68 -11.44
C THR A 112 -19.04 34.70 -11.95
N ARG A 113 -19.69 35.87 -11.89
CA ARG A 113 -20.98 36.10 -12.55
C ARG A 113 -20.81 36.05 -14.07
N VAL A 114 -21.82 35.55 -14.78
CA VAL A 114 -21.79 35.38 -16.25
C VAL A 114 -23.05 35.94 -16.94
N ASP A 115 -23.89 36.63 -16.18
CA ASP A 115 -25.06 37.34 -16.68
C ASP A 115 -24.70 38.55 -17.55
N MET A 116 -23.64 39.29 -17.19
CA MET A 116 -23.21 40.48 -17.92
C MET A 116 -22.14 40.19 -18.98
N THR A 117 -21.21 39.30 -18.68
CA THR A 117 -20.06 38.99 -19.55
C THR A 117 -19.81 37.49 -19.57
N PRO A 118 -19.57 36.88 -20.74
CA PRO A 118 -19.22 35.46 -20.82
C PRO A 118 -17.95 35.14 -20.02
N CYS A 119 -17.91 33.95 -19.43
CA CYS A 119 -16.73 33.47 -18.71
C CYS A 119 -15.56 33.24 -19.66
N GLU A 120 -14.45 33.95 -19.46
CA GLU A 120 -13.25 33.86 -20.33
C GLU A 120 -12.71 32.42 -20.50
N ARG A 121 -12.85 31.56 -19.49
CA ARG A 121 -12.28 30.19 -19.50
C ARG A 121 -13.25 29.10 -19.91
N HIS A 122 -14.55 29.32 -19.78
CA HIS A 122 -15.57 28.29 -19.96
C HIS A 122 -16.66 28.70 -20.95
N GLY A 123 -16.66 29.94 -21.43
CA GLY A 123 -17.60 30.48 -22.41
C GLY A 123 -19.03 30.68 -21.91
N PHE A 124 -19.36 30.24 -20.68
CA PHE A 124 -20.70 30.40 -20.13
C PHE A 124 -21.16 31.84 -20.09
N SER A 125 -22.41 32.06 -20.46
CA SER A 125 -23.08 33.35 -20.50
C SER A 125 -24.49 33.23 -19.92
N ALA A 126 -25.30 34.29 -20.03
CA ALA A 126 -26.72 34.24 -19.70
C ALA A 126 -27.51 33.19 -20.51
N LYS A 127 -27.01 32.76 -21.69
CA LYS A 127 -27.68 31.75 -22.54
C LYS A 127 -27.76 30.37 -21.88
N GLU A 128 -26.75 30.02 -21.09
CA GLU A 128 -26.66 28.74 -20.37
C GLU A 128 -27.26 28.82 -18.95
N GLN A 129 -28.04 29.87 -18.65
CA GLN A 129 -28.69 30.05 -17.36
C GLN A 129 -29.47 28.81 -16.90
N PRO A 130 -30.29 28.13 -17.74
CA PRO A 130 -31.06 26.99 -17.27
C PRO A 130 -30.19 25.85 -16.72
N GLN A 131 -29.06 25.55 -17.38
CA GLN A 131 -28.15 24.49 -16.96
C GLN A 131 -27.34 24.89 -15.71
N LEU A 132 -26.94 26.16 -15.62
CA LEU A 132 -26.27 26.70 -14.43
C LEU A 132 -27.21 26.67 -13.23
N LEU A 133 -28.46 27.10 -13.41
CA LEU A 133 -29.49 27.10 -12.38
C LEU A 133 -29.76 25.68 -11.87
N ALA A 134 -29.97 24.71 -12.77
CA ALA A 134 -30.18 23.31 -12.40
C ALA A 134 -29.02 22.74 -11.56
N TYR A 135 -27.77 23.08 -11.91
CA TYR A 135 -26.61 22.68 -11.11
C TYR A 135 -26.62 23.30 -9.71
N TRP A 136 -26.91 24.59 -9.59
CA TRP A 136 -26.93 25.29 -8.29
C TRP A 136 -28.09 24.82 -7.41
N GLU A 137 -29.25 24.54 -7.98
CA GLU A 137 -30.41 23.98 -7.28
C GLU A 137 -30.14 22.57 -6.76
N ALA A 138 -29.56 21.70 -7.60
CA ALA A 138 -29.18 20.36 -7.20
C ALA A 138 -28.16 20.38 -6.06
N LEU A 139 -27.21 21.33 -6.10
CA LEU A 139 -26.25 21.53 -5.03
C LEU A 139 -26.94 21.97 -3.73
N ALA A 140 -27.90 22.90 -3.80
CA ALA A 140 -28.65 23.44 -2.66
C ALA A 140 -29.53 22.42 -1.94
N THR A 141 -30.16 21.55 -2.72
CA THR A 141 -31.02 20.47 -2.23
C THR A 141 -30.22 19.25 -1.75
N VAL A 142 -28.89 19.26 -1.92
CA VAL A 142 -28.00 18.13 -1.62
C VAL A 142 -28.37 16.89 -2.45
N ASP A 143 -28.92 17.10 -3.64
CA ASP A 143 -29.17 16.05 -4.61
C ASP A 143 -27.85 15.74 -5.34
N THR A 144 -27.13 14.73 -4.83
CA THR A 144 -25.83 14.31 -5.36
C THR A 144 -25.94 13.72 -6.77
N ALA A 145 -27.06 13.09 -7.12
CA ALA A 145 -27.27 12.51 -8.45
C ALA A 145 -27.54 13.60 -9.49
N ALA A 146 -28.46 14.53 -9.19
CA ALA A 146 -28.74 15.67 -10.07
C ALA A 146 -27.53 16.60 -10.20
N SER A 147 -26.81 16.87 -9.10
CA SER A 147 -25.62 17.72 -9.14
C SER A 147 -24.51 17.11 -9.99
N ALA A 148 -24.34 15.78 -9.93
CA ALA A 148 -23.39 15.06 -10.78
C ALA A 148 -23.79 15.12 -12.26
N LEU A 149 -25.07 14.91 -12.58
CA LEU A 149 -25.59 15.00 -13.94
C LEU A 149 -25.41 16.40 -14.54
N SER A 150 -25.87 17.45 -13.83
CA SER A 150 -25.72 18.83 -14.29
C SER A 150 -24.24 19.24 -14.41
N SER A 151 -23.37 18.72 -13.55
CA SER A 151 -21.92 18.94 -13.66
C SER A 151 -21.34 18.33 -14.95
N VAL A 152 -21.76 17.12 -15.34
CA VAL A 152 -21.34 16.49 -16.61
C VAL A 152 -21.82 17.31 -17.80
N GLU A 153 -23.08 17.74 -17.78
CA GLU A 153 -23.67 18.57 -18.82
C GLU A 153 -22.92 19.90 -18.98
N LEU A 154 -22.65 20.58 -17.86
CA LEU A 154 -21.87 21.81 -17.86
C LEU A 154 -20.44 21.59 -18.37
N VAL A 155 -19.81 20.45 -18.06
CA VAL A 155 -18.47 20.15 -18.60
C VAL A 155 -18.52 20.00 -20.11
N ARG A 156 -19.51 19.28 -20.64
CA ARG A 156 -19.70 19.13 -22.09
C ARG A 156 -19.96 20.49 -22.76
N LEU A 157 -20.82 21.32 -22.16
CA LEU A 157 -21.11 22.67 -22.66
C LEU A 157 -19.87 23.56 -22.64
N ALA A 158 -19.11 23.56 -21.54
CA ALA A 158 -17.86 24.30 -21.47
C ALA A 158 -16.83 23.82 -22.51
N GLU A 159 -16.83 22.54 -22.87
CA GLU A 159 -15.97 22.01 -23.93
C GLU A 159 -16.40 22.49 -25.32
N SER A 160 -17.69 22.60 -25.60
CA SER A 160 -18.19 23.16 -26.86
C SER A 160 -18.04 24.67 -26.98
N LEU A 161 -18.03 25.39 -25.86
CA LEU A 161 -17.96 26.86 -25.81
C LEU A 161 -16.53 27.40 -25.67
N ARG A 162 -15.54 26.53 -25.45
CA ARG A 162 -14.16 26.94 -25.20
C ARG A 162 -13.40 27.28 -26.49
N PRO A 163 -12.45 28.23 -26.43
CA PRO A 163 -11.46 28.43 -27.49
C PRO A 163 -10.60 27.16 -27.69
N ALA A 164 -9.99 27.06 -28.88
CA ALA A 164 -9.17 25.91 -29.28
C ALA A 164 -8.13 25.55 -28.21
N ALA A 165 -8.17 24.29 -27.79
CA ALA A 165 -7.40 23.81 -26.66
C ALA A 165 -5.93 23.55 -27.02
N SER A 166 -5.02 23.94 -26.11
CA SER A 166 -3.60 23.60 -26.23
C SER A 166 -3.40 22.08 -26.32
N ILE A 167 -2.35 21.64 -27.01
CA ILE A 167 -2.05 20.20 -27.21
C ILE A 167 -1.93 19.47 -25.86
N GLY A 168 -1.24 20.06 -24.88
CA GLY A 168 -1.11 19.50 -23.53
C GLY A 168 -2.46 19.29 -22.82
N SER A 169 -3.39 20.24 -22.97
CA SER A 169 -4.74 20.10 -22.39
C SER A 169 -5.61 19.05 -23.09
N ARG A 170 -5.31 18.72 -24.36
CA ARG A 170 -5.95 17.62 -25.09
C ARG A 170 -5.41 16.27 -24.64
N LEU A 171 -4.10 16.14 -24.48
CA LEU A 171 -3.45 14.93 -23.97
C LEU A 171 -3.88 14.61 -22.52
N TRP A 172 -3.86 15.60 -21.64
CA TRP A 172 -4.30 15.43 -20.24
C TRP A 172 -5.78 15.02 -20.14
N ARG A 173 -6.63 15.56 -21.02
CA ARG A 173 -8.04 15.13 -21.12
C ARG A 173 -8.21 13.75 -21.71
N GLY A 174 -7.35 13.35 -22.67
CA GLY A 174 -7.30 11.98 -23.17
C GLY A 174 -6.99 10.98 -22.06
N ALA A 175 -6.00 11.31 -21.21
CA ALA A 175 -5.58 10.45 -20.11
C ALA A 175 -6.58 10.38 -18.94
N ILE A 176 -7.09 11.52 -18.46
CA ILE A 176 -7.94 11.59 -17.25
C ILE A 176 -9.44 11.58 -17.57
N GLY A 177 -9.82 11.93 -18.80
CA GLY A 177 -11.22 11.99 -19.23
C GLY A 177 -12.00 10.68 -19.02
N PRO A 178 -11.46 9.51 -19.40
CA PRO A 178 -12.09 8.22 -19.14
C PRO A 178 -12.36 7.96 -17.66
N TYR A 179 -11.38 8.21 -16.78
CA TYR A 179 -11.53 8.09 -15.34
C TYR A 179 -12.62 9.02 -14.80
N ARG A 180 -12.60 10.29 -15.21
CA ARG A 180 -13.59 11.29 -14.77
C ARG A 180 -15.01 10.90 -15.18
N ARG A 181 -15.19 10.38 -16.40
CA ARG A 181 -16.49 9.87 -16.87
C ARG A 181 -16.96 8.67 -16.05
N ALA A 182 -16.07 7.70 -15.80
CA ALA A 182 -16.38 6.53 -14.98
C ALA A 182 -16.77 6.92 -13.54
N SER A 183 -16.00 7.82 -12.92
CA SER A 183 -16.27 8.34 -11.57
C SER A 183 -17.63 9.05 -11.48
N MET A 184 -17.92 9.95 -12.42
CA MET A 184 -19.20 10.66 -12.43
C MET A 184 -20.38 9.72 -12.69
N HIS A 185 -20.24 8.77 -13.61
CA HIS A 185 -21.28 7.77 -13.89
C HIS A 185 -21.61 6.94 -12.65
N VAL A 186 -20.59 6.48 -11.92
CA VAL A 186 -20.76 5.80 -10.63
C VAL A 186 -21.49 6.67 -9.63
N VAL A 187 -21.07 7.93 -9.46
CA VAL A 187 -21.70 8.84 -8.50
C VAL A 187 -23.17 9.04 -8.84
N THR A 188 -23.51 9.26 -10.11
CA THR A 188 -24.90 9.40 -10.55
C THR A 188 -25.72 8.15 -10.26
N VAL A 189 -25.29 6.97 -10.74
CA VAL A 189 -26.09 5.73 -10.60
C VAL A 189 -26.13 5.25 -9.14
N SER A 190 -25.05 5.43 -8.38
CA SER A 190 -24.99 5.04 -6.97
C SER A 190 -25.87 5.91 -6.09
N ASN A 191 -26.11 7.16 -6.47
CA ASN A 191 -27.00 8.07 -5.75
C ASN A 191 -28.42 8.11 -6.32
N ASP A 192 -28.67 7.49 -7.48
CA ASP A 192 -30.00 7.38 -8.06
C ASP A 192 -30.92 6.53 -7.16
N PRO A 193 -32.04 7.08 -6.68
CA PRO A 193 -32.97 6.37 -5.82
C PRO A 193 -33.63 5.14 -6.47
N ASN A 194 -33.76 5.16 -7.79
CA ASN A 194 -34.48 4.18 -8.60
C ASN A 194 -33.55 3.13 -9.22
N ALA A 195 -32.23 3.35 -9.19
CA ALA A 195 -31.26 2.38 -9.66
C ALA A 195 -31.30 1.09 -8.82
N THR A 196 -31.40 -0.04 -9.51
CA THR A 196 -31.27 -1.38 -8.90
C THR A 196 -29.83 -1.62 -8.45
N THR A 197 -29.62 -2.55 -7.51
CA THR A 197 -28.28 -2.92 -7.03
C THR A 197 -27.36 -3.38 -8.17
N MET A 198 -27.90 -4.17 -9.11
CA MET A 198 -27.12 -4.66 -10.26
C MET A 198 -26.70 -3.53 -11.20
N MET A 199 -27.57 -2.52 -11.43
CA MET A 199 -27.20 -1.33 -12.20
C MET A 199 -26.07 -0.55 -11.54
N ARG A 200 -26.10 -0.41 -10.21
CA ARG A 200 -25.02 0.27 -9.45
C ARG A 200 -23.70 -0.46 -9.54
N VAL A 201 -23.70 -1.79 -9.40
CA VAL A 201 -22.50 -2.62 -9.53
C VAL A 201 -21.92 -2.53 -10.95
N ARG A 202 -22.75 -2.67 -11.98
CA ARG A 202 -22.28 -2.55 -13.38
C ARG A 202 -21.70 -1.17 -13.68
N ALA A 203 -22.34 -0.11 -13.20
CA ALA A 203 -21.84 1.25 -13.35
C ALA A 203 -20.47 1.45 -12.66
N SER A 204 -20.17 0.69 -11.61
CA SER A 204 -18.93 0.80 -10.85
C SER A 204 -17.74 0.04 -11.39
N VAL A 205 -17.94 -0.96 -12.26
CA VAL A 205 -16.84 -1.76 -12.84
C VAL A 205 -15.75 -0.91 -13.50
N PRO A 206 -16.04 0.06 -14.39
CA PRO A 206 -14.99 0.85 -15.03
C PRO A 206 -14.20 1.71 -14.04
N TYR A 207 -14.91 2.31 -13.08
CA TYR A 207 -14.29 3.11 -12.02
C TYR A 207 -13.38 2.27 -11.13
N TRP A 208 -13.79 1.02 -10.87
CA TRP A 208 -13.05 0.03 -10.12
C TRP A 208 -11.77 -0.43 -10.82
N LEU A 209 -11.85 -0.72 -12.11
CA LEU A 209 -10.68 -1.06 -12.92
C LEU A 209 -9.62 0.04 -12.85
N PHE A 210 -10.02 1.32 -12.96
CA PHE A 210 -9.07 2.43 -12.80
C PHE A 210 -8.43 2.48 -11.42
N HIS A 211 -9.16 2.22 -10.35
CA HIS A 211 -8.59 2.21 -9.00
C HIS A 211 -7.63 1.04 -8.80
N VAL A 212 -7.99 -0.16 -9.26
CA VAL A 212 -7.11 -1.34 -9.20
C VAL A 212 -5.82 -1.09 -9.98
N MET A 213 -5.93 -0.55 -11.20
CA MET A 213 -4.75 -0.17 -11.98
C MET A 213 -3.89 0.88 -11.28
N TYR A 214 -4.52 1.91 -10.68
CA TYR A 214 -3.81 2.96 -9.94
C TYR A 214 -3.07 2.39 -8.73
N PHE A 215 -3.73 1.54 -7.93
CA PHE A 215 -3.11 0.87 -6.79
C PHE A 215 -2.01 -0.10 -7.22
N ALA A 216 -2.20 -0.86 -8.30
CA ALA A 216 -1.15 -1.72 -8.86
C ALA A 216 0.06 -0.91 -9.34
N SER A 217 -0.16 0.26 -9.94
CA SER A 217 0.91 1.16 -10.38
C SER A 217 1.71 1.70 -9.19
N ILE A 218 1.02 2.16 -8.13
CA ILE A 218 1.67 2.57 -6.89
C ILE A 218 2.44 1.41 -6.27
N ALA A 219 1.83 0.23 -6.22
CA ALA A 219 2.46 -0.96 -5.66
C ALA A 219 3.76 -1.32 -6.39
N ALA A 220 3.75 -1.27 -7.73
CA ALA A 220 4.94 -1.50 -8.53
C ALA A 220 6.05 -0.48 -8.23
N VAL A 221 5.72 0.82 -8.14
CA VAL A 221 6.69 1.88 -7.82
C VAL A 221 7.25 1.71 -6.40
N VAL A 222 6.39 1.45 -5.41
CA VAL A 222 6.82 1.22 -4.02
C VAL A 222 7.70 -0.01 -3.94
N SER A 223 7.34 -1.10 -4.61
CA SER A 223 8.17 -2.32 -4.63
C SER A 223 9.52 -2.08 -5.29
N ALA A 224 9.58 -1.25 -6.33
CA ALA A 224 10.83 -0.95 -7.03
C ALA A 224 11.76 -0.06 -6.21
N ILE A 225 11.22 0.90 -5.45
CA ILE A 225 12.02 1.87 -4.68
C ILE A 225 12.37 1.35 -3.28
N PHE A 226 11.39 0.76 -2.59
CA PHE A 226 11.47 0.41 -1.17
C PHE A 226 11.52 -1.10 -0.92
N GLY A 227 11.44 -1.91 -1.98
CA GLY A 227 11.40 -3.35 -1.87
C GLY A 227 10.02 -3.90 -1.47
N ARG A 228 9.92 -5.22 -1.55
CA ARG A 228 8.66 -5.96 -1.43
C ARG A 228 8.08 -5.96 0.00
N SER A 229 8.94 -5.94 1.01
CA SER A 229 8.55 -5.99 2.43
C SER A 229 7.78 -4.74 2.87
N ILE A 230 8.19 -3.56 2.39
CA ILE A 230 7.52 -2.29 2.64
C ILE A 230 6.17 -2.26 1.92
N LEU A 231 6.11 -2.71 0.66
CA LEU A 231 4.86 -2.80 -0.08
C LEU A 231 3.80 -3.64 0.66
N LEU A 232 4.17 -4.82 1.14
CA LEU A 232 3.22 -5.72 1.82
C LEU A 232 2.71 -5.16 3.13
N SER A 233 3.57 -4.43 3.86
CA SER A 233 3.19 -3.71 5.07
C SER A 233 2.23 -2.55 4.77
N MET A 234 2.40 -1.85 3.65
CA MET A 234 1.48 -0.81 3.21
C MET A 234 0.14 -1.38 2.73
N LEU A 235 0.18 -2.51 2.02
CA LEU A 235 -1.02 -3.17 1.51
C LEU A 235 -1.88 -3.75 2.63
N SER A 236 -1.29 -4.30 3.71
CA SER A 236 -2.03 -4.87 4.85
C SER A 236 -2.95 -3.85 5.54
N GLY A 237 -2.55 -2.57 5.55
CA GLY A 237 -3.32 -1.46 6.11
C GLY A 237 -4.33 -0.80 5.17
N CYS A 238 -4.18 -0.96 3.85
CA CYS A 238 -4.92 -0.16 2.86
C CYS A 238 -5.87 -0.96 1.97
N TRP A 239 -5.73 -2.28 1.90
CA TRP A 239 -6.51 -3.12 0.97
C TRP A 239 -8.02 -3.07 1.22
N TRP A 240 -8.46 -2.84 2.47
CA TRP A 240 -9.87 -2.76 2.86
C TRP A 240 -10.63 -1.60 2.20
N MET A 241 -9.93 -0.56 1.73
CA MET A 241 -10.53 0.53 0.97
C MET A 241 -11.19 0.05 -0.31
N LEU A 242 -10.63 -1.00 -0.93
CA LEU A 242 -11.24 -1.64 -2.09
C LEU A 242 -12.62 -2.18 -1.70
N PRO A 243 -12.81 -3.25 -0.92
CA PRO A 243 -14.15 -3.79 -0.67
C PRO A 243 -15.14 -2.75 -0.11
N MET A 244 -14.66 -1.75 0.65
CA MET A 244 -15.50 -0.63 1.11
C MET A 244 -16.12 0.19 -0.03
N MET A 245 -15.39 0.46 -1.10
CA MET A 245 -15.95 1.15 -2.27
C MET A 245 -17.04 0.32 -2.97
N LEU A 246 -16.96 -1.01 -2.93
CA LEU A 246 -17.99 -1.91 -3.49
C LEU A 246 -19.22 -1.91 -2.59
N VAL A 247 -19.00 -2.02 -1.28
CA VAL A 247 -20.05 -1.99 -0.26
C VAL A 247 -20.83 -0.67 -0.34
N ALA A 248 -20.13 0.47 -0.45
CA ALA A 248 -20.77 1.78 -0.58
C ALA A 248 -21.70 1.87 -1.82
N VAL A 249 -21.26 1.33 -2.96
CA VAL A 249 -22.06 1.27 -4.19
C VAL A 249 -23.26 0.33 -4.03
N PHE A 250 -23.07 -0.82 -3.39
CA PHE A 250 -24.12 -1.81 -3.14
C PHE A 250 -25.22 -1.27 -2.24
N LEU A 251 -24.83 -0.52 -1.20
CA LEU A 251 -25.74 0.07 -0.23
C LEU A 251 -26.55 1.24 -0.79
N GLY A 252 -26.13 1.86 -1.90
CA GLY A 252 -26.86 2.96 -2.53
C GLY A 252 -26.91 4.24 -1.66
N PRO A 253 -27.79 5.21 -2.00
CA PRO A 253 -27.79 6.49 -1.32
C PRO A 253 -28.35 6.38 0.10
N MET A 254 -27.60 6.89 1.07
CA MET A 254 -27.96 6.95 2.50
C MET A 254 -28.91 8.10 2.84
N ALA A 255 -28.97 9.09 1.97
CA ALA A 255 -29.89 10.21 2.01
C ALA A 255 -30.36 10.50 0.58
N ARG A 256 -31.61 10.92 0.43
CA ARG A 256 -32.23 11.28 -0.85
C ARG A 256 -32.94 12.63 -0.69
N PRO A 257 -33.05 13.44 -1.75
CA PRO A 257 -33.95 14.57 -1.75
C PRO A 257 -35.39 14.08 -1.57
N GLY A 258 -36.06 14.60 -0.55
CA GLY A 258 -37.43 14.30 -0.17
C GLY A 258 -38.38 15.48 -0.40
N ARG A 259 -39.57 15.42 0.18
CA ARG A 259 -40.46 16.60 0.25
C ARG A 259 -39.91 17.63 1.23
N LEU A 260 -40.25 18.90 1.02
CA LEU A 260 -39.86 19.99 1.91
C LEU A 260 -40.54 19.79 3.28
N ARG A 261 -39.76 19.86 4.36
CA ARG A 261 -40.23 19.72 5.74
C ARG A 261 -39.77 20.88 6.59
N CYS A 262 -40.60 21.25 7.57
CA CYS A 262 -40.16 22.16 8.61
C CYS A 262 -39.14 21.46 9.51
N LYS A 263 -37.98 22.08 9.76
CA LYS A 263 -36.94 21.47 10.60
C LYS A 263 -37.33 21.42 12.08
N LYS A 264 -38.26 22.26 12.53
CA LYS A 264 -38.70 22.34 13.93
C LYS A 264 -39.67 21.22 14.30
N CYS A 265 -40.68 20.98 13.47
CA CYS A 265 -41.73 19.98 13.73
C CYS A 265 -41.67 18.75 12.81
N GLU A 266 -40.74 18.72 11.85
CA GLU A 266 -40.52 17.63 10.87
C GLU A 266 -41.70 17.32 9.93
N GLN A 267 -42.79 18.09 10.02
CA GLN A 267 -43.96 17.98 9.17
C GLN A 267 -43.69 18.46 7.75
N GLN A 268 -44.36 17.84 6.78
CA GLN A 268 -44.26 18.19 5.36
C GLN A 268 -44.92 19.55 5.11
N CYS A 269 -44.24 20.40 4.35
CA CYS A 269 -44.80 21.68 3.92
C CYS A 269 -45.75 21.45 2.74
N ALA A 270 -46.91 22.11 2.76
CA ALA A 270 -47.89 22.03 1.67
C ALA A 270 -47.38 22.71 0.39
N ASP A 271 -46.71 23.86 0.53
CA ASP A 271 -46.19 24.64 -0.58
C ASP A 271 -44.71 24.37 -0.85
N LEU A 272 -44.29 24.60 -2.10
CA LEU A 272 -42.88 24.53 -2.54
C LEU A 272 -42.03 25.69 -2.02
N LYS A 273 -42.65 26.83 -1.69
CA LYS A 273 -41.99 28.05 -1.16
C LYS A 273 -42.74 28.61 0.06
N PRO A 274 -42.82 27.87 1.18
CA PRO A 274 -43.61 28.29 2.33
C PRO A 274 -42.87 29.39 3.11
N LYS A 275 -43.58 30.45 3.49
CA LYS A 275 -43.04 31.52 4.36
C LYS A 275 -43.17 31.17 5.84
N LEU A 276 -44.23 30.42 6.20
CA LEU A 276 -44.53 29.98 7.56
C LEU A 276 -44.89 28.49 7.59
N CYS A 277 -44.61 27.81 8.70
CA CYS A 277 -45.08 26.45 8.91
C CYS A 277 -46.51 26.45 9.46
N LEU A 278 -47.45 25.83 8.74
CA LEU A 278 -48.86 25.74 9.13
C LEU A 278 -49.08 24.97 10.44
N GLU A 279 -48.16 24.05 10.77
CA GLU A 279 -48.29 23.17 11.94
C GLU A 279 -47.74 23.79 13.23
N CYS A 280 -46.61 24.51 13.15
CA CYS A 280 -45.92 25.01 14.34
C CYS A 280 -45.64 26.52 14.34
N GLY A 281 -46.13 27.24 13.34
CA GLY A 281 -45.98 28.69 13.19
C GLY A 281 -44.54 29.18 12.98
N SER A 282 -43.58 28.28 12.76
CA SER A 282 -42.18 28.68 12.58
C SER A 282 -41.98 29.44 11.28
N ASP A 283 -41.21 30.52 11.33
CA ASP A 283 -40.72 31.24 10.16
C ASP A 283 -39.75 30.37 9.34
N LEU A 284 -40.17 30.02 8.12
CA LEU A 284 -39.44 29.14 7.20
C LEU A 284 -38.51 29.91 6.27
N THR A 285 -38.52 31.26 6.33
CA THR A 285 -37.59 32.11 5.56
C THR A 285 -36.18 32.14 6.17
N LYS A 286 -36.04 31.73 7.44
CA LYS A 286 -34.76 31.72 8.15
C LYS A 286 -33.81 30.64 7.60
N PRO A 287 -32.49 30.92 7.50
CA PRO A 287 -31.52 29.93 7.02
C PRO A 287 -31.59 28.61 7.79
N GLY A 288 -31.81 27.52 7.05
CA GLY A 288 -31.89 26.17 7.62
C GLY A 288 -33.16 25.87 8.43
N ALA A 289 -34.21 26.68 8.33
CA ALA A 289 -35.54 26.39 8.91
C ALA A 289 -36.28 25.25 8.18
N VAL A 290 -35.86 24.93 6.96
CA VAL A 290 -36.43 23.86 6.13
C VAL A 290 -35.38 22.77 5.84
N ALA A 291 -35.87 21.55 5.64
CA ALA A 291 -35.05 20.40 5.26
C ALA A 291 -35.75 19.58 4.16
N ARG A 292 -34.95 19.09 3.20
CA ARG A 292 -35.41 18.29 2.06
C ARG A 292 -34.72 16.91 2.01
N MET A 293 -34.28 16.36 3.14
CA MET A 293 -33.55 15.08 3.16
C MET A 293 -34.39 13.97 3.77
N ASP A 294 -34.74 12.98 2.94
CA ASP A 294 -35.25 11.71 3.42
C ASP A 294 -34.07 10.76 3.66
N ARG A 295 -34.04 10.20 4.86
CA ARG A 295 -32.97 9.33 5.34
C ARG A 295 -33.29 7.89 4.99
N ALA A 296 -32.28 7.10 4.61
CA ALA A 296 -32.45 5.65 4.44
C ALA A 296 -32.99 5.01 5.74
N THR A 297 -33.76 3.93 5.59
CA THR A 297 -34.37 3.22 6.72
C THR A 297 -33.36 2.83 7.79
N ASN A 298 -33.79 2.79 9.06
CA ASN A 298 -32.92 2.44 10.20
C ASN A 298 -32.21 1.10 9.99
N ARG A 299 -32.89 0.09 9.43
CA ARG A 299 -32.30 -1.21 9.10
C ARG A 299 -31.09 -1.10 8.15
N ARG A 300 -31.20 -0.27 7.10
CA ARG A 300 -30.10 -0.06 6.14
C ARG A 300 -28.91 0.63 6.80
N ARG A 301 -29.18 1.62 7.65
CA ARG A 301 -28.17 2.34 8.44
C ARG A 301 -27.43 1.44 9.41
N SER A 302 -28.14 0.62 10.16
CA SER A 302 -27.54 -0.35 11.07
C SER A 302 -26.65 -1.34 10.33
N LEU A 303 -27.05 -1.78 9.13
CA LEU A 303 -26.25 -2.69 8.32
C LEU A 303 -24.95 -2.02 7.82
N VAL A 304 -24.98 -0.75 7.40
CA VAL A 304 -23.76 0.01 7.06
C VAL A 304 -22.86 0.17 8.29
N LEU A 305 -23.45 0.58 9.41
CA LEU A 305 -22.73 0.80 10.67
C LEU A 305 -22.17 -0.49 11.29
N LEU A 306 -22.65 -1.67 10.86
CA LEU A 306 -22.12 -2.96 11.28
C LEU A 306 -21.04 -3.49 10.33
N ILE A 307 -21.23 -3.34 9.02
CA ILE A 307 -20.27 -3.82 8.01
C ILE A 307 -18.97 -3.00 8.07
N ILE A 308 -19.05 -1.68 8.25
CA ILE A 308 -17.86 -0.82 8.25
C ILE A 308 -16.89 -1.19 9.39
N PRO A 309 -17.29 -1.28 10.66
CA PRO A 309 -16.41 -1.73 11.74
C PRO A 309 -15.96 -3.17 11.58
N LEU A 310 -16.84 -4.08 11.13
CA LEU A 310 -16.47 -5.48 10.92
C LEU A 310 -15.35 -5.61 9.87
N MET A 311 -15.45 -4.88 8.76
CA MET A 311 -14.41 -4.86 7.73
C MET A 311 -13.12 -4.17 8.20
N MET A 312 -13.21 -3.17 9.09
CA MET A 312 -12.04 -2.55 9.72
C MET A 312 -11.37 -3.44 10.78
N LEU A 313 -12.10 -4.38 11.39
CA LEU A 313 -11.54 -5.37 12.32
C LEU A 313 -10.74 -6.49 11.62
N ILE A 314 -11.01 -6.77 10.34
CA ILE A 314 -10.28 -7.78 9.56
C ILE A 314 -8.77 -7.47 9.45
N PRO A 315 -8.34 -6.23 9.13
CA PRO A 315 -6.92 -5.88 9.16
C PRO A 315 -6.35 -5.81 10.59
N MET A 316 -7.15 -5.46 11.62
CA MET A 316 -6.68 -5.45 13.02
C MET A 316 -6.45 -6.85 13.60
N THR A 317 -7.15 -7.86 13.11
CA THR A 317 -6.82 -9.28 13.39
C THR A 317 -5.67 -9.81 12.50
N GLY A 318 -5.06 -8.90 11.73
CA GLY A 318 -3.82 -9.10 11.00
C GLY A 318 -3.98 -9.56 9.57
N GLY A 319 -5.17 -9.89 9.05
CA GLY A 319 -5.34 -10.54 7.72
C GLY A 319 -4.68 -11.94 7.60
N PHE A 320 -3.56 -12.16 8.28
CA PHE A 320 -2.87 -13.41 8.52
C PHE A 320 -3.71 -14.40 9.33
N GLY A 321 -4.66 -13.94 10.15
CA GLY A 321 -5.62 -14.81 10.83
C GLY A 321 -6.51 -15.59 9.87
N LEU A 322 -6.93 -14.96 8.75
CA LEU A 322 -7.65 -15.64 7.68
C LEU A 322 -6.68 -16.44 6.78
N ALA A 323 -5.46 -15.96 6.56
CA ALA A 323 -4.46 -16.73 5.82
C ALA A 323 -4.18 -18.09 6.48
N LYS A 324 -4.14 -18.16 7.82
CA LYS A 324 -4.02 -19.42 8.57
C LYS A 324 -5.20 -20.38 8.36
N GLN A 325 -6.37 -19.88 7.93
CA GLN A 325 -7.56 -20.69 7.64
C GLN A 325 -7.57 -21.21 6.19
N LEU A 326 -6.67 -20.71 5.33
CA LEU A 326 -6.56 -21.19 3.96
C LEU A 326 -5.91 -22.59 3.95
N PRO A 327 -6.17 -23.41 2.92
CA PRO A 327 -5.42 -24.65 2.71
C PRO A 327 -3.90 -24.36 2.65
N LEU A 328 -3.08 -25.26 3.20
CA LEU A 328 -1.63 -25.06 3.30
C LEU A 328 -0.98 -24.79 1.93
N SER A 329 -1.42 -25.45 0.87
CA SER A 329 -0.96 -25.19 -0.50
C SER A 329 -1.14 -23.72 -0.92
N THR A 330 -2.28 -23.11 -0.53
CA THR A 330 -2.56 -21.69 -0.79
C THR A 330 -1.71 -20.80 0.11
N GLN A 331 -1.48 -21.20 1.36
CA GLN A 331 -0.58 -20.47 2.26
C GLN A 331 0.87 -20.47 1.74
N LEU A 332 1.36 -21.61 1.26
CA LEU A 332 2.70 -21.75 0.67
C LEU A 332 2.83 -20.96 -0.63
N TRP A 333 1.85 -21.07 -1.52
CA TRP A 333 1.79 -20.25 -2.73
C TRP A 333 1.76 -18.77 -2.36
N TRP A 334 0.95 -18.33 -1.40
CA TRP A 334 0.91 -16.93 -0.99
C TRP A 334 2.24 -16.48 -0.34
N SER A 335 2.88 -17.35 0.44
CA SER A 335 4.13 -17.05 1.16
C SER A 335 5.36 -17.02 0.25
N SER A 336 5.36 -17.76 -0.87
CA SER A 336 6.42 -17.62 -1.87
C SER A 336 6.42 -16.25 -2.54
N TRP A 337 5.26 -15.59 -2.56
CA TRP A 337 5.15 -14.21 -2.99
C TRP A 337 5.41 -13.26 -1.82
N THR A 338 4.68 -13.40 -0.72
CA THR A 338 4.68 -12.35 0.31
C THR A 338 5.79 -12.49 1.37
N GLY A 339 6.56 -13.57 1.32
CA GLY A 339 7.38 -14.00 2.44
C GLY A 339 6.51 -14.65 3.53
N PRO A 340 6.98 -15.71 4.18
CA PRO A 340 6.23 -16.36 5.26
C PRO A 340 6.11 -15.45 6.48
N SER A 341 4.98 -15.54 7.20
CA SER A 341 4.83 -14.83 8.48
C SER A 341 5.81 -15.37 9.53
N TYR A 342 6.15 -14.56 10.54
CA TYR A 342 6.94 -15.01 11.68
C TYR A 342 6.35 -16.28 12.32
N GLY A 343 7.19 -17.29 12.54
CA GLY A 343 6.76 -18.57 13.10
C GLY A 343 5.86 -19.41 12.19
N PHE A 344 5.74 -19.07 10.90
CA PHE A 344 4.96 -19.87 9.93
C PHE A 344 5.42 -21.33 9.95
N PHE A 345 6.72 -21.58 9.73
CA PHE A 345 7.26 -22.93 9.72
C PHE A 345 7.18 -23.63 11.09
N GLN A 346 7.34 -22.87 12.19
CA GLN A 346 7.15 -23.40 13.55
C GLN A 346 5.72 -23.87 13.82
N SER A 347 4.73 -23.29 13.14
CA SER A 347 3.33 -23.68 13.27
C SER A 347 2.95 -24.91 12.44
N LEU A 348 3.82 -25.35 11.53
CA LEU A 348 3.59 -26.54 10.72
C LEU A 348 3.89 -27.80 11.54
N ASN A 349 2.88 -28.64 11.70
CA ASN A 349 3.09 -29.97 12.26
C ASN A 349 3.48 -30.95 11.13
N VAL A 350 4.77 -31.22 11.01
CA VAL A 350 5.35 -32.13 10.00
C VAL A 350 4.68 -33.50 9.97
N ALA A 351 4.25 -34.03 11.13
CA ALA A 351 3.58 -35.33 11.20
C ALA A 351 2.26 -35.37 10.42
N THR A 352 1.59 -34.23 10.29
CA THR A 352 0.30 -34.11 9.58
C THR A 352 0.43 -33.72 8.10
N LEU A 353 1.64 -33.38 7.64
CA LEU A 353 1.85 -32.95 6.25
C LEU A 353 1.91 -34.12 5.28
N SER A 354 1.39 -33.90 4.08
CA SER A 354 1.73 -34.77 2.94
C SER A 354 3.19 -34.54 2.50
N PRO A 355 3.84 -35.51 1.84
CA PRO A 355 5.20 -35.33 1.31
C PRO A 355 5.32 -34.14 0.35
N ALA A 356 4.30 -33.88 -0.47
CA ALA A 356 4.29 -32.75 -1.41
C ALA A 356 4.23 -31.38 -0.70
N GLU A 357 3.43 -31.27 0.37
CA GLU A 357 3.35 -30.06 1.18
C GLU A 357 4.66 -29.84 1.96
N ALA A 358 5.24 -30.90 2.52
CA ALA A 358 6.52 -30.82 3.21
C ALA A 358 7.65 -30.39 2.26
N ALA A 359 7.69 -30.94 1.05
CA ALA A 359 8.65 -30.56 0.00
C ALA A 359 8.47 -29.09 -0.40
N SER A 360 7.25 -28.64 -0.67
CA SER A 360 6.96 -27.24 -1.05
C SER A 360 7.33 -26.26 0.07
N ALA A 361 7.08 -26.62 1.33
CA ALA A 361 7.47 -25.83 2.48
C ALA A 361 9.00 -25.81 2.68
N ALA A 362 9.68 -26.93 2.45
CA ALA A 362 11.14 -27.01 2.52
C ALA A 362 11.80 -26.16 1.41
N GLU A 363 11.31 -26.22 0.17
CA GLU A 363 11.80 -25.38 -0.93
C GLU A 363 11.64 -23.89 -0.60
N LEU A 364 10.48 -23.49 -0.09
CA LEU A 364 10.25 -22.12 0.34
C LEU A 364 11.22 -21.71 1.47
N LEU A 365 11.42 -22.57 2.48
CA LEU A 365 12.34 -22.30 3.58
C LEU A 365 13.79 -22.14 3.10
N ILE A 366 14.25 -23.05 2.23
CA ILE A 366 15.59 -23.04 1.64
C ILE A 366 15.81 -21.77 0.83
N ALA A 367 14.85 -21.37 -0.01
CA ALA A 367 14.93 -20.15 -0.81
C ALA A 367 15.04 -18.88 0.07
N GLN A 368 14.39 -18.86 1.24
CA GLN A 368 14.46 -17.73 2.17
C GLN A 368 15.77 -17.73 2.98
N ALA A 369 16.41 -18.88 3.15
CA ALA A 369 17.58 -19.04 3.99
C ALA A 369 18.90 -18.58 3.37
N ALA A 370 18.91 -18.16 2.09
CA ALA A 370 20.13 -17.66 1.43
C ALA A 370 20.69 -16.38 2.09
N PRO A 371 22.00 -16.08 1.95
CA PRO A 371 22.60 -14.84 2.48
C PRO A 371 21.86 -13.56 2.08
N ASP A 372 21.45 -13.47 0.82
CA ASP A 372 20.67 -12.34 0.27
C ASP A 372 19.15 -12.51 0.40
N GLY A 373 18.71 -13.63 0.97
CA GLY A 373 17.31 -13.98 1.13
C GLY A 373 16.61 -13.14 2.22
N PRO A 374 15.27 -13.01 2.17
CA PRO A 374 14.54 -12.43 3.27
C PRO A 374 14.67 -13.35 4.48
N ARG A 375 15.51 -12.98 5.47
CA ARG A 375 15.86 -13.84 6.61
C ARG A 375 14.60 -14.46 7.25
N PRO A 376 14.38 -15.78 7.16
CA PRO A 376 13.27 -16.43 7.83
C PRO A 376 13.54 -16.33 9.34
N VAL A 377 12.68 -15.59 10.02
CA VAL A 377 12.88 -15.32 11.45
C VAL A 377 12.45 -16.57 12.23
N PHE A 378 13.46 -17.32 12.68
CA PHE A 378 13.38 -18.51 13.52
C PHE A 378 12.66 -19.72 12.91
N ASP A 379 13.45 -20.70 12.48
CA ASP A 379 12.98 -22.08 12.29
C ASP A 379 14.09 -23.06 12.68
N PHE A 380 13.99 -23.60 13.89
CA PHE A 380 15.02 -24.48 14.43
C PHE A 380 14.76 -25.96 14.13
N ALA A 381 13.61 -26.35 13.57
CA ALA A 381 13.23 -27.76 13.56
C ALA A 381 12.38 -28.24 12.39
N PHE A 382 11.73 -27.38 11.58
CA PHE A 382 10.85 -27.88 10.51
C PHE A 382 11.59 -28.81 9.54
N LEU A 383 12.70 -28.33 8.96
CA LEU A 383 13.45 -29.10 7.97
C LEU A 383 14.06 -30.36 8.58
N VAL A 384 14.59 -30.27 9.81
CA VAL A 384 15.13 -31.41 10.56
C VAL A 384 14.06 -32.47 10.78
N ASN A 385 12.86 -32.09 11.22
CA ASN A 385 11.74 -32.99 11.45
C ASN A 385 11.22 -33.57 10.12
N ALA A 386 11.21 -32.79 9.04
CA ALA A 386 10.79 -33.25 7.72
C ALA A 386 11.74 -34.32 7.15
N LEU A 387 13.06 -34.14 7.34
CA LEU A 387 14.07 -35.13 6.99
C LEU A 387 13.93 -36.38 7.87
N ALA A 388 13.85 -36.22 9.20
CA ALA A 388 13.73 -37.34 10.14
C ALA A 388 12.46 -38.17 9.95
N SER A 389 11.36 -37.56 9.50
CA SER A 389 10.09 -38.24 9.19
C SER A 389 10.02 -38.80 7.76
N GLY A 390 11.08 -38.66 6.97
CA GLY A 390 11.14 -39.14 5.58
C GLY A 390 10.14 -38.44 4.64
N LYS A 391 9.65 -37.25 5.00
CA LYS A 391 8.70 -36.47 4.19
C LYS A 391 9.38 -35.71 3.06
N VAL A 392 10.67 -35.43 3.22
CA VAL A 392 11.55 -34.88 2.18
C VAL A 392 12.79 -35.77 2.03
N PRO A 393 13.38 -35.87 0.83
CA PRO A 393 14.55 -36.71 0.60
C PRO A 393 15.82 -36.13 1.24
N GLU A 394 16.82 -36.98 1.46
CA GLU A 394 18.11 -36.56 2.04
C GLU A 394 18.86 -35.54 1.17
N SER A 395 18.63 -35.53 -0.15
CA SER A 395 19.15 -34.51 -1.07
C SER A 395 18.70 -33.08 -0.71
N THR A 396 17.56 -32.93 -0.01
CA THR A 396 17.10 -31.63 0.51
C THR A 396 18.07 -31.07 1.56
N ARG A 397 18.80 -31.92 2.29
CA ARG A 397 19.84 -31.48 3.25
C ARG A 397 20.99 -30.78 2.52
N GLU A 398 21.46 -31.36 1.41
CA GLU A 398 22.50 -30.74 0.58
C GLU A 398 22.02 -29.42 -0.03
N ALA A 399 20.80 -29.41 -0.59
CA ALA A 399 20.20 -28.20 -1.15
C ALA A 399 20.13 -27.07 -0.12
N ALA A 400 19.72 -27.38 1.12
CA ALA A 400 19.72 -26.43 2.22
C ALA A 400 21.14 -25.95 2.57
N ALA A 401 22.11 -26.85 2.69
CA ALA A 401 23.48 -26.50 3.00
C ALA A 401 24.08 -25.53 1.97
N ARG A 402 23.87 -25.81 0.68
CA ARG A 402 24.31 -24.98 -0.45
C ARG A 402 23.58 -23.64 -0.57
N ALA A 403 22.33 -23.57 -0.13
CA ALA A 403 21.62 -22.30 -0.07
C ALA A 403 22.12 -21.41 1.08
N ILE A 404 22.45 -22.01 2.23
CA ILE A 404 22.89 -21.26 3.42
C ILE A 404 24.31 -20.73 3.26
N VAL A 405 25.23 -21.52 2.68
CA VAL A 405 26.65 -21.17 2.58
C VAL A 405 26.98 -20.86 1.13
N LEU A 406 27.33 -19.60 0.88
CA LEU A 406 27.93 -19.16 -0.38
C LEU A 406 29.40 -18.85 -0.15
N ALA A 407 30.19 -18.89 -1.21
CA ALA A 407 31.57 -18.43 -1.19
C ALA A 407 31.91 -17.83 -2.54
N GLU A 408 32.59 -16.69 -2.52
CA GLU A 408 33.05 -15.98 -3.70
C GLU A 408 34.57 -16.05 -3.79
N LEU A 409 35.09 -16.18 -5.00
CA LEU A 409 36.50 -16.06 -5.33
C LEU A 409 36.67 -14.74 -6.06
N GLU A 410 37.51 -13.85 -5.51
CA GLU A 410 37.92 -12.61 -6.14
C GLU A 410 39.42 -12.67 -6.40
N VAL A 411 39.86 -12.31 -7.61
CA VAL A 411 41.28 -12.20 -7.94
C VAL A 411 41.64 -10.76 -8.24
N SER A 412 42.64 -10.24 -7.55
CA SER A 412 43.21 -8.91 -7.78
C SER A 412 44.71 -9.01 -8.08
N THR A 413 45.24 -8.05 -8.83
CA THR A 413 46.69 -7.93 -9.06
C THR A 413 47.12 -6.52 -8.76
N GLU A 414 48.01 -6.36 -7.78
CA GLU A 414 48.58 -5.08 -7.36
C GLU A 414 50.11 -5.22 -7.28
N ASP A 415 50.83 -4.25 -7.84
CA ASP A 415 52.30 -4.21 -7.84
C ASP A 415 52.99 -5.52 -8.30
N GLY A 416 52.37 -6.24 -9.24
CA GLY A 416 52.88 -7.50 -9.78
C GLY A 416 52.65 -8.74 -8.90
N VAL A 417 51.92 -8.59 -7.79
CA VAL A 417 51.47 -9.69 -6.94
C VAL A 417 49.99 -9.95 -7.21
N THR A 418 49.65 -11.16 -7.62
CA THR A 418 48.26 -11.60 -7.77
C THR A 418 47.79 -12.20 -6.45
N THR A 419 46.68 -11.70 -5.92
CA THR A 419 46.05 -12.19 -4.70
C THR A 419 44.69 -12.75 -5.04
N ALA A 420 44.47 -14.02 -4.70
CA ALA A 420 43.17 -14.66 -4.77
C ALA A 420 42.55 -14.71 -3.37
N THR A 421 41.36 -14.15 -3.24
CA THR A 421 40.62 -14.00 -1.99
C THR A 421 39.34 -14.81 -2.04
N VAL A 422 39.15 -15.71 -1.07
CA VAL A 422 37.90 -16.46 -0.91
C VAL A 422 37.13 -15.92 0.29
N SER A 423 35.93 -15.41 0.02
CA SER A 423 35.04 -14.80 1.02
C SER A 423 33.77 -15.62 1.16
N PRO A 424 33.56 -16.34 2.28
CA PRO A 424 32.31 -17.04 2.52
C PRO A 424 31.24 -16.11 3.09
N GLU A 425 29.99 -16.40 2.73
CA GLU A 425 28.80 -15.75 3.25
C GLU A 425 27.81 -16.78 3.80
N PHE A 426 27.08 -16.39 4.85
CA PHE A 426 26.16 -17.27 5.54
C PHE A 426 24.77 -16.66 5.64
N GLY A 427 23.79 -17.45 5.24
CA GLY A 427 22.37 -17.17 5.41
C GLY A 427 21.82 -17.69 6.74
N ALA A 428 20.51 -17.92 6.78
CA ALA A 428 19.80 -18.30 8.00
C ALA A 428 20.02 -19.77 8.37
N LEU A 429 20.19 -20.06 9.66
CA LEU A 429 20.33 -21.43 10.16
C LEU A 429 18.98 -22.17 10.14
N ILE A 430 18.77 -23.05 9.16
CA ILE A 430 17.54 -23.86 9.01
C ILE A 430 17.73 -25.38 9.22
N LEU A 431 18.98 -25.84 9.38
CA LEU A 431 19.35 -27.26 9.59
C LEU A 431 19.45 -27.65 11.08
N GLY A 432 19.07 -26.76 11.99
CA GLY A 432 19.15 -27.01 13.44
C GLY A 432 20.57 -26.94 14.01
N ARG A 433 20.71 -27.21 15.31
CA ARG A 433 21.99 -27.11 16.04
C ARG A 433 22.92 -28.29 15.77
N ASP A 434 22.36 -29.47 15.50
CA ASP A 434 23.10 -30.72 15.30
C ASP A 434 23.62 -30.88 13.86
N ALA A 435 23.42 -29.88 13.01
CA ALA A 435 23.92 -29.84 11.64
C ALA A 435 24.22 -28.39 11.23
N THR A 436 25.02 -27.69 12.05
CA THR A 436 25.38 -26.30 11.80
C THR A 436 26.29 -26.20 10.58
N PRO A 437 25.91 -25.44 9.52
CA PRO A 437 26.73 -25.29 8.33
C PRO A 437 28.01 -24.48 8.60
N ARG A 438 29.12 -24.98 8.04
CA ARG A 438 30.45 -24.37 8.15
C ARG A 438 31.12 -24.36 6.80
N PHE A 439 31.90 -23.32 6.53
CA PHE A 439 32.78 -23.26 5.37
C PHE A 439 34.20 -23.64 5.78
N VAL A 440 34.80 -24.56 5.03
CA VAL A 440 36.18 -25.04 5.20
C VAL A 440 36.94 -24.77 3.90
N PHE A 441 38.00 -23.98 3.98
CA PHE A 441 38.84 -23.67 2.83
C PHE A 441 39.92 -24.73 2.61
N GLY A 442 40.05 -25.21 1.38
CA GLY A 442 40.99 -26.28 1.02
C GLY A 442 42.21 -25.85 0.24
N GLY A 443 42.29 -24.58 -0.18
CA GLY A 443 43.41 -24.05 -0.95
C GLY A 443 43.01 -23.56 -2.34
N ILE A 444 43.99 -22.93 -3.00
CA ILE A 444 43.93 -22.40 -4.36
C ILE A 444 44.91 -23.15 -5.26
N SER A 445 44.53 -23.38 -6.51
CA SER A 445 45.37 -23.97 -7.57
C SER A 445 45.37 -23.03 -8.76
N VAL A 446 46.54 -22.82 -9.36
CA VAL A 446 46.72 -22.01 -10.58
C VAL A 446 47.12 -22.96 -11.71
N ASP A 447 46.39 -22.94 -12.83
CA ASP A 447 46.62 -23.76 -14.02
C ASP A 447 46.78 -25.27 -13.73
N GLY A 448 46.09 -25.76 -12.69
CA GLY A 448 46.18 -27.16 -12.26
C GLY A 448 47.44 -27.53 -11.47
N ALA A 449 48.21 -26.54 -11.01
CA ALA A 449 49.34 -26.75 -10.10
C ALA A 449 48.89 -27.28 -8.72
N ALA A 450 49.87 -27.65 -7.89
CA ALA A 450 49.62 -28.10 -6.53
C ALA A 450 48.80 -27.07 -5.73
N TRP A 451 47.87 -27.56 -4.92
CA TRP A 451 47.03 -26.73 -4.08
C TRP A 451 47.87 -26.00 -3.01
N SER A 452 47.52 -24.75 -2.75
CA SER A 452 48.04 -24.00 -1.60
C SER A 452 47.63 -24.66 -0.28
N ALA A 453 48.22 -24.18 0.83
CA ALA A 453 47.84 -24.61 2.16
C ALA A 453 46.34 -24.45 2.40
N SER A 454 45.74 -25.46 3.03
CA SER A 454 44.36 -25.42 3.51
C SER A 454 44.26 -24.65 4.83
N SER A 455 43.05 -24.24 5.18
CA SER A 455 42.80 -23.57 6.46
C SER A 455 42.76 -24.58 7.62
N GLU A 456 43.38 -24.24 8.74
CA GLU A 456 43.25 -24.98 10.01
C GLU A 456 41.96 -24.65 10.77
N LEU A 457 41.15 -23.73 10.24
CA LEU A 457 39.93 -23.22 10.85
C LEU A 457 38.74 -23.35 9.90
N SER A 458 37.56 -23.47 10.50
CA SER A 458 36.28 -23.36 9.79
C SER A 458 35.57 -22.07 10.18
N LEU A 459 34.86 -21.49 9.23
CA LEU A 459 33.99 -20.33 9.43
C LEU A 459 32.54 -20.75 9.49
N MET A 460 31.74 -20.02 10.26
CA MET A 460 30.29 -20.16 10.31
C MET A 460 29.62 -18.80 10.47
N ASN A 461 28.29 -18.78 10.41
CA ASN A 461 27.50 -17.55 10.52
C ASN A 461 27.89 -16.68 11.73
N HIS A 462 28.17 -17.28 12.89
CA HIS A 462 28.60 -16.56 14.10
C HIS A 462 29.89 -15.73 13.91
N ASP A 463 30.76 -16.09 12.97
CA ASP A 463 32.02 -15.38 12.73
C ASP A 463 31.83 -14.09 11.93
N LEU A 464 30.84 -14.07 11.04
CA LEU A 464 30.65 -13.03 10.04
C LEU A 464 29.44 -12.13 10.35
N ASP A 465 28.41 -12.65 11.04
CA ASP A 465 27.21 -11.86 11.30
C ASP A 465 27.44 -10.78 12.37
N SER A 466 27.08 -9.56 11.97
CA SER A 466 27.26 -8.34 12.76
C SER A 466 26.62 -8.39 14.15
N PHE A 467 25.49 -9.11 14.32
CA PHE A 467 24.85 -9.26 15.62
C PHE A 467 25.77 -9.97 16.61
N TYR A 468 26.36 -11.10 16.21
CA TYR A 468 27.25 -11.87 17.07
C TYR A 468 28.57 -11.14 17.35
N ARG A 469 29.13 -10.45 16.35
CA ARG A 469 30.34 -9.65 16.52
C ARG A 469 30.15 -8.45 17.46
N ALA A 470 28.94 -7.89 17.50
CA ALA A 470 28.58 -6.76 18.38
C ALA A 470 28.33 -7.16 19.85
N LEU A 471 28.17 -8.44 20.16
CA LEU A 471 27.96 -8.91 21.54
C LEU A 471 29.15 -8.57 22.43
N LYS A 472 28.89 -8.29 23.71
CA LYS A 472 29.95 -8.07 24.71
C LYS A 472 30.72 -9.36 24.97
N PRO A 473 32.01 -9.30 25.38
CA PRO A 473 32.82 -10.51 25.62
C PRO A 473 32.16 -11.55 26.54
N ALA A 474 31.45 -11.11 27.59
CA ALA A 474 30.76 -11.99 28.53
C ALA A 474 29.50 -12.68 27.97
N GLU A 475 28.97 -12.19 26.85
CA GLU A 475 27.73 -12.68 26.22
C GLU A 475 28.03 -13.58 25.00
N ARG A 476 29.29 -13.66 24.57
CA ARG A 476 29.72 -14.43 23.40
C ARG A 476 29.83 -15.91 23.75
N GLN A 477 29.21 -16.76 22.92
CA GLN A 477 29.39 -18.21 23.02
C GLN A 477 30.76 -18.66 22.48
N LEU A 478 31.35 -17.88 21.57
CA LEU A 478 32.63 -18.17 20.94
C LEU A 478 33.51 -16.92 20.85
N SER A 479 34.81 -17.10 21.04
CA SER A 479 35.80 -16.06 20.78
C SER A 479 35.75 -15.62 19.32
N LEU A 480 35.82 -14.30 19.11
CA LEU A 480 35.86 -13.73 17.77
C LEU A 480 37.19 -14.07 17.09
N LEU A 481 37.10 -14.40 15.81
CA LEU A 481 38.26 -14.48 14.95
C LEU A 481 38.67 -13.06 14.50
N PRO A 482 39.98 -12.78 14.38
CA PRO A 482 40.49 -11.57 13.74
C PRO A 482 39.90 -11.40 12.33
N GLU A 483 39.78 -10.16 11.86
CA GLU A 483 39.29 -9.85 10.50
C GLU A 483 40.11 -10.58 9.41
N SER A 484 41.42 -10.70 9.62
CA SER A 484 42.34 -11.41 8.71
C SER A 484 42.10 -12.93 8.62
N GLN A 485 41.22 -13.50 9.45
CA GLN A 485 40.84 -14.92 9.43
C GLN A 485 39.42 -15.14 8.93
N LEU A 486 38.69 -14.08 8.55
CA LEU A 486 37.33 -14.18 8.02
C LEU A 486 37.29 -14.40 6.50
N ARG A 487 38.43 -14.21 5.85
CA ARG A 487 38.66 -14.41 4.42
C ARG A 487 39.94 -15.22 4.24
N TYR A 488 40.05 -15.92 3.13
CA TYR A 488 41.23 -16.71 2.80
C TYR A 488 41.97 -16.07 1.65
N GLU A 489 43.18 -15.59 1.91
CA GLU A 489 43.99 -14.88 0.93
C GLU A 489 45.22 -15.72 0.59
N THR A 490 45.44 -15.97 -0.69
CA THR A 490 46.66 -16.60 -1.20
C THR A 490 47.28 -15.70 -2.25
N ALA A 491 48.51 -15.25 -1.98
CA ALA A 491 49.30 -14.45 -2.90
C ALA A 491 50.24 -15.34 -3.74
N PHE A 492 50.38 -15.02 -5.02
CA PHE A 492 51.31 -15.68 -5.94
C PHE A 492 51.74 -14.72 -7.06
N THR A 493 52.83 -15.07 -7.74
CA THR A 493 53.33 -14.33 -8.89
C THR A 493 53.00 -15.11 -10.16
N LEU A 494 52.29 -14.46 -11.08
CA LEU A 494 51.93 -15.01 -12.38
C LEU A 494 52.81 -14.43 -13.48
N THR A 495 53.07 -15.23 -14.50
CA THR A 495 53.69 -14.75 -15.74
C THR A 495 52.67 -13.96 -16.58
N PRO A 496 53.09 -13.09 -17.51
CA PRO A 496 52.18 -12.50 -18.48
C PRO A 496 51.46 -13.60 -19.29
N GLY A 497 50.14 -13.51 -19.40
CA GLY A 497 49.32 -14.55 -20.01
C GLY A 497 47.95 -14.75 -19.36
N MET A 498 47.21 -15.71 -19.89
CA MET A 498 45.91 -16.12 -19.35
C MET A 498 46.13 -17.26 -18.35
N HIS A 499 45.57 -17.12 -17.15
CA HIS A 499 45.69 -18.08 -16.06
C HIS A 499 44.32 -18.48 -15.51
N GLU A 500 44.14 -19.77 -15.23
CA GLU A 500 42.96 -20.29 -14.55
C GLU A 500 43.26 -20.45 -13.06
N ILE A 501 42.50 -19.73 -12.22
CA ILE A 501 42.62 -19.81 -10.77
C ILE A 501 41.40 -20.57 -10.25
N ARG A 502 41.65 -21.65 -9.52
CA ARG A 502 40.62 -22.46 -8.87
C ARG A 502 40.76 -22.39 -7.37
N ALA A 503 39.64 -22.25 -6.66
CA ALA A 503 39.59 -22.43 -5.22
C ALA A 503 38.70 -23.62 -4.88
N ARG A 504 39.16 -24.45 -3.95
CA ARG A 504 38.37 -25.56 -3.39
C ARG A 504 37.96 -25.26 -1.96
N GLY A 505 36.73 -25.62 -1.62
CA GLY A 505 36.23 -25.56 -0.26
C GLY A 505 35.16 -26.62 0.00
N TRP A 506 34.73 -26.73 1.24
CA TRP A 506 33.66 -27.63 1.64
C TRP A 506 32.66 -26.95 2.56
N ILE A 507 31.39 -27.28 2.36
CA ILE A 507 30.33 -27.06 3.34
C ILE A 507 30.30 -28.29 4.24
N VAL A 508 30.56 -28.09 5.52
CA VAL A 508 30.50 -29.15 6.54
C VAL A 508 29.29 -28.90 7.43
N LEU A 509 28.42 -29.90 7.55
CA LEU A 509 27.33 -29.89 8.53
C LEU A 509 27.83 -30.54 9.82
N TRP A 510 28.02 -29.73 10.86
CA TRP A 510 28.67 -30.18 12.09
C TRP A 510 27.74 -30.14 13.29
N GLY A 511 27.81 -31.20 14.11
CA GLY A 511 26.90 -31.44 15.23
C GLY A 511 27.10 -30.55 16.46
N GLU A 512 28.27 -29.93 16.63
CA GLU A 512 28.57 -29.17 17.86
C GLU A 512 28.49 -27.65 17.61
N ALA A 513 27.28 -27.08 17.54
CA ALA A 513 27.06 -25.66 17.21
C ALA A 513 28.00 -24.64 17.91
N TRP A 514 28.39 -24.90 19.17
CA TRP A 514 29.15 -23.96 20.01
C TRP A 514 30.63 -24.32 20.20
N LYS A 515 31.20 -25.11 19.30
CA LYS A 515 32.65 -25.39 19.31
C LYS A 515 33.27 -24.94 17.98
N ARG A 516 34.60 -25.01 17.88
CA ARG A 516 35.31 -24.80 16.62
C ARG A 516 35.55 -26.15 15.97
N PHE A 517 35.09 -26.31 14.74
CA PHE A 517 35.46 -27.46 13.92
C PHE A 517 36.85 -27.21 13.34
N VAL A 518 37.78 -28.10 13.66
CA VAL A 518 39.16 -28.10 13.14
C VAL A 518 39.21 -29.13 12.01
N PRO A 519 39.35 -28.71 10.74
CA PRO A 519 39.41 -29.62 9.62
C PRO A 519 40.72 -30.41 9.61
N THR A 520 40.63 -31.66 9.19
CA THR A 520 41.78 -32.53 8.92
C THR A 520 41.78 -32.92 7.45
N PHE A 521 42.93 -32.84 6.80
CA PHE A 521 43.08 -33.11 5.37
C PHE A 521 43.97 -34.34 5.15
N ASP A 522 43.71 -35.08 4.08
CA ASP A 522 44.58 -36.16 3.63
C ASP A 522 45.80 -35.63 2.87
N VAL A 523 46.64 -36.54 2.37
CA VAL A 523 47.87 -36.21 1.64
C VAL A 523 47.61 -35.46 0.33
N ASP A 524 46.41 -35.58 -0.23
CA ASP A 524 45.97 -34.86 -1.44
C ASP A 524 45.28 -33.53 -1.09
N GLY A 525 45.21 -33.20 0.20
CA GLY A 525 44.57 -32.02 0.76
C GLY A 525 43.04 -32.07 0.69
N LYS A 526 42.44 -33.25 0.54
CA LYS A 526 40.99 -33.45 0.60
C LYS A 526 40.55 -33.55 2.06
N LEU A 527 39.41 -32.94 2.37
CA LEU A 527 38.85 -32.98 3.72
C LEU A 527 38.50 -34.42 4.13
N ILE A 528 39.05 -34.87 5.26
CA ILE A 528 38.76 -36.17 5.86
C ILE A 528 37.43 -36.07 6.61
N SER A 529 36.48 -36.94 6.26
CA SER A 529 35.19 -37.00 6.95
C SER A 529 35.32 -37.55 8.37
N SER A 530 34.55 -37.00 9.31
CA SER A 530 34.46 -37.43 10.69
C SER A 530 33.04 -37.88 11.01
N PRO A 531 32.82 -38.83 11.96
CA PRO A 531 31.48 -39.23 12.40
C PRO A 531 30.63 -38.06 12.94
N THR A 532 31.26 -36.96 13.35
CA THR A 532 30.58 -35.73 13.79
C THR A 532 30.08 -34.85 12.65
N MET A 533 30.41 -35.19 11.40
CA MET A 533 29.93 -34.52 10.20
C MET A 533 28.71 -35.25 9.65
N SER A 534 27.55 -34.60 9.69
CA SER A 534 26.29 -35.15 9.14
C SER A 534 26.14 -34.92 7.62
N GLY A 535 27.07 -34.17 7.02
CA GLY A 535 27.18 -33.92 5.60
C GLY A 535 28.47 -33.16 5.25
N VAL A 536 29.07 -33.49 4.11
CA VAL A 536 30.24 -32.80 3.55
C VAL A 536 29.98 -32.59 2.06
N TYR A 537 29.94 -31.32 1.63
CA TYR A 537 29.61 -30.95 0.26
C TYR A 537 30.70 -30.07 -0.32
N GLU A 538 31.28 -30.47 -1.45
CA GLU A 538 32.34 -29.71 -2.10
C GLU A 538 31.80 -28.45 -2.79
N ILE A 539 32.57 -27.37 -2.69
CA ILE A 539 32.43 -26.11 -3.42
C ILE A 539 33.67 -25.96 -4.29
N GLN A 540 33.47 -25.78 -5.59
CA GLN A 540 34.54 -25.41 -6.52
C GLN A 540 34.24 -24.04 -7.10
N LEU A 541 35.20 -23.13 -6.92
CA LEU A 541 35.18 -21.78 -7.48
C LEU A 541 36.28 -21.69 -8.52
N HIS A 542 36.05 -20.95 -9.59
CA HIS A 542 37.05 -20.74 -10.63
C HIS A 542 36.91 -19.34 -11.24
N GLU A 543 38.04 -18.75 -11.59
CA GLU A 543 38.13 -17.46 -12.26
C GLU A 543 39.26 -17.52 -13.29
N THR A 544 39.10 -16.81 -14.40
CA THR A 544 40.15 -16.69 -15.43
C THR A 544 40.63 -15.26 -15.47
N VAL A 545 41.94 -15.07 -15.24
CA VAL A 545 42.57 -13.75 -15.24
C VAL A 545 43.60 -13.63 -16.36
N THR A 546 43.77 -12.43 -16.89
CA THR A 546 44.80 -12.12 -17.88
C THR A 546 45.79 -11.12 -17.30
N ILE A 547 47.04 -11.54 -17.19
CA ILE A 547 48.16 -10.73 -16.69
C ILE A 547 48.87 -10.11 -17.88
N GLN A 548 49.08 -8.79 -17.83
CA GLN A 548 49.70 -8.01 -18.90
C GLN A 548 51.23 -8.02 -18.83
#